data_AF-A0A919E9N5-F1
#
_entry.id   AF-A0A919E9N5-F1
#
_cell.length_a   1.000
_cell.length_b   1.000
_cell.length_c   1.000
_cell.angle_alpha   90.00
_cell.angle_beta   90.00
_cell.angle_gamma   90.00
#
_symmetry.space_group_name_H-M   'P 1'
#
loop_
_entity.id
_entity.type
_entity.pdbx_description
1 polymer ?
#
loop_
_entity_poly.entity_id
_entity_poly.type
_entity_poly.pdbx_seq_one_letter_code
_entity_poly.pdbx_strand_id
1 'polypeptide(L)'
;MFYKMSLPRKTFVATLAAFGLMLISTTAKAQVIHINFDSNIKKAVQALNAKDLNRASLYFHRALDGNLSDDHLIATLNNVCAVDYAIGSLDTAKKACDDLLAKDRINWRGYVNRGNVHAAQGDYDLAKLDYDKAYSLKPDNVIVNAAITQFTAMQEGDKHLRTLAANQ
;
A
#
# COMPACT_ATOMS: atom_id res chain seq x y z
N MET A 1 49.74 -3.62 -68.85
CA MET A 1 48.94 -2.39 -69.04
C MET A 1 48.25 -2.10 -67.71
N PHE A 2 48.58 -0.97 -67.09
CA PHE A 2 48.21 -0.56 -65.73
C PHE A 2 46.88 0.21 -65.67
N TYR A 3 46.38 0.38 -64.43
CA TYR A 3 45.46 1.43 -63.91
C TYR A 3 43.94 1.22 -64.11
N LYS A 4 43.02 1.56 -63.18
CA LYS A 4 43.05 2.37 -61.93
C LYS A 4 41.78 2.07 -61.11
N MET A 5 41.88 2.16 -59.78
CA MET A 5 40.77 2.28 -58.82
C MET A 5 39.87 3.50 -59.12
N SER A 6 38.57 3.40 -58.81
CA SER A 6 37.78 4.53 -58.29
C SER A 6 36.45 4.04 -57.67
N LEU A 7 36.28 4.25 -56.36
CA LEU A 7 34.98 4.28 -55.68
C LEU A 7 34.52 5.74 -55.60
N PRO A 8 33.20 6.00 -55.63
CA PRO A 8 32.66 7.11 -54.85
C PRO A 8 31.54 6.71 -53.89
N ARG A 9 31.42 7.59 -52.90
CA ARG A 9 30.70 7.54 -51.63
C ARG A 9 29.33 8.22 -51.75
N LYS A 10 28.34 7.70 -51.00
CA LYS A 10 27.11 8.39 -50.50
C LYS A 10 26.08 8.71 -51.61
N THR A 11 24.78 8.46 -51.44
CA THR A 11 23.91 9.11 -50.46
C THR A 11 22.63 8.30 -50.22
N PHE A 12 22.17 8.30 -48.97
CA PHE A 12 20.85 7.83 -48.55
C PHE A 12 19.85 8.93 -48.94
N VAL A 13 18.89 8.65 -49.81
CA VAL A 13 17.71 9.50 -50.02
C VAL A 13 16.49 8.60 -50.11
N ALA A 14 15.59 8.78 -49.16
CA ALA A 14 14.30 8.12 -49.08
C ALA A 14 13.33 8.70 -50.11
N THR A 15 12.56 7.83 -50.77
CA THR A 15 11.23 8.15 -51.28
C THR A 15 10.35 6.90 -51.30
N LEU A 16 9.20 7.03 -50.65
CA LEU A 16 8.12 6.04 -50.58
C LEU A 16 7.52 5.75 -51.96
N ALA A 17 7.19 4.48 -52.23
CA ALA A 17 5.99 4.12 -52.97
C ALA A 17 5.53 2.71 -52.59
N ALA A 18 4.26 2.62 -52.21
CA ALA A 18 3.52 1.43 -51.84
C ALA A 18 3.47 0.38 -52.95
N PHE A 19 3.26 -0.89 -52.60
CA PHE A 19 2.05 -1.66 -52.89
C PHE A 19 2.29 -3.14 -52.55
N GLY A 20 1.48 -3.67 -51.64
CA GLY A 20 1.55 -5.07 -51.24
C GLY A 20 0.52 -5.39 -50.17
N LEU A 21 -0.76 -5.26 -50.52
CA LEU A 21 -1.89 -5.79 -49.76
C LEU A 21 -1.72 -7.31 -49.65
N MET A 22 -1.33 -7.81 -48.47
CA MET A 22 -1.57 -9.18 -48.06
C MET A 22 -2.12 -9.17 -46.64
N LEU A 23 -3.43 -9.43 -46.54
CA LEU A 23 -4.19 -9.46 -45.30
C LEU A 23 -3.77 -10.67 -44.47
N ILE A 24 -2.87 -10.47 -43.51
CA ILE A 24 -2.80 -11.29 -42.31
C ILE A 24 -3.29 -10.40 -41.17
N SER A 25 -4.59 -10.49 -40.88
CA SER A 25 -5.21 -9.81 -39.75
C SER A 25 -4.87 -10.53 -38.44
N THR A 26 -3.61 -10.46 -38.02
CA THR A 26 -3.21 -10.84 -36.67
C THR A 26 -2.23 -9.83 -36.12
N THR A 27 -2.71 -8.60 -35.90
CA THR A 27 -2.18 -7.81 -34.79
C THR A 27 -3.20 -7.93 -33.68
N ALA A 28 -3.03 -8.97 -32.85
CA ALA A 28 -3.26 -8.77 -31.43
C ALA A 28 -2.41 -7.53 -31.10
N LYS A 29 -3.06 -6.37 -30.98
CA LYS A 29 -2.42 -5.22 -30.35
C LYS A 29 -1.97 -5.77 -29.02
N ALA A 30 -0.67 -5.98 -28.87
CA ALA A 30 -0.06 -6.21 -27.59
C ALA A 30 -0.60 -5.10 -26.70
N GLN A 31 -1.55 -5.47 -25.85
CA GLN A 31 -2.05 -4.58 -24.83
C GLN A 31 -0.80 -4.41 -23.97
N VAL A 32 -0.18 -3.23 -24.08
CA VAL A 32 0.86 -2.84 -23.14
C VAL A 32 0.24 -3.10 -21.78
N ILE A 33 0.76 -4.10 -21.08
CA ILE A 33 0.42 -4.31 -19.68
C ILE A 33 1.01 -3.08 -19.02
N HIS A 34 0.21 -2.02 -18.94
CA HIS A 34 0.44 -0.97 -17.98
C HIS A 34 0.44 -1.70 -16.65
N ILE A 35 1.61 -1.87 -16.05
CA ILE A 35 1.71 -2.04 -14.60
C ILE A 35 1.24 -0.69 -14.09
N ASN A 36 -0.09 -0.54 -14.05
CA ASN A 36 -0.77 0.69 -13.70
C ASN A 36 -0.59 0.77 -12.20
N PHE A 37 0.53 1.35 -11.76
CA PHE A 37 0.63 1.81 -10.40
C PHE A 37 -0.53 2.79 -10.24
N ASP A 38 -1.60 2.35 -9.56
CA ASP A 38 -2.88 3.05 -9.59
C ASP A 38 -2.62 4.53 -9.34
N SER A 39 -3.13 5.39 -10.23
CA SER A 39 -2.96 6.84 -10.15
C SER A 39 -3.25 7.34 -8.74
N ASN A 40 -4.22 6.72 -8.07
CA ASN A 40 -4.59 7.03 -6.70
C ASN A 40 -3.55 6.56 -5.68
N ILE A 41 -2.98 5.35 -5.79
CA ILE A 41 -1.88 4.92 -4.88
C ILE A 41 -0.70 5.89 -4.99
N LYS A 42 -0.33 6.32 -6.21
CA LYS A 42 0.75 7.31 -6.40
C LYS A 42 0.44 8.62 -5.70
N LYS A 43 -0.77 9.14 -5.88
CA LYS A 43 -1.21 10.39 -5.25
C LYS A 43 -1.29 10.24 -3.72
N ALA A 44 -1.71 9.08 -3.21
CA ALA A 44 -1.74 8.80 -1.79
C ALA A 44 -0.32 8.84 -1.18
N VAL A 45 0.65 8.20 -1.83
CA VAL A 45 2.07 8.23 -1.40
C VAL A 45 2.64 9.65 -1.48
N GLN A 46 2.31 10.42 -2.50
CA GLN A 46 2.70 11.83 -2.58
C GLN A 46 2.11 12.66 -1.44
N ALA A 47 0.85 12.41 -1.09
CA ALA A 47 0.20 13.06 0.05
C ALA A 47 0.85 12.66 1.38
N LEU A 48 1.22 11.38 1.57
CA LEU A 48 1.98 10.92 2.74
C LEU A 48 3.34 11.63 2.86
N ASN A 49 4.08 11.76 1.75
CA ASN A 49 5.34 12.50 1.73
C ASN A 49 5.16 13.99 2.07
N ALA A 50 4.01 14.55 1.69
CA ALA A 50 3.60 15.90 2.06
C ALA A 50 3.00 15.99 3.48
N LYS A 51 2.92 14.86 4.22
CA LYS A 51 2.27 14.73 5.53
C LYS A 51 0.78 15.11 5.54
N ASP A 52 0.14 15.10 4.37
CA ASP A 52 -1.28 15.38 4.20
C ASP A 52 -2.07 14.07 4.32
N LEU A 53 -2.36 13.69 5.57
CA LEU A 53 -3.02 12.42 5.89
C LEU A 53 -4.46 12.35 5.34
N ASN A 54 -5.17 13.47 5.30
CA ASN A 54 -6.53 13.53 4.76
C ASN A 54 -6.54 13.25 3.25
N ARG A 55 -5.62 13.85 2.48
CA ARG A 55 -5.49 13.52 1.06
C ARG A 55 -4.98 12.10 0.84
N ALA A 56 -4.06 11.62 1.70
CA ALA A 56 -3.59 10.24 1.61
C ALA A 56 -4.77 9.25 1.78
N SER A 57 -5.59 9.44 2.83
CA SER A 57 -6.80 8.65 3.06
C SER A 57 -7.73 8.68 1.85
N LEU A 58 -8.07 9.88 1.36
CA LEU A 58 -8.93 10.06 0.17
C LEU A 58 -8.43 9.25 -1.03
N TYR A 59 -7.13 9.32 -1.32
CA TYR A 59 -6.58 8.62 -2.49
C TYR A 59 -6.45 7.11 -2.26
N PHE A 60 -6.16 6.63 -1.06
CA PHE A 60 -6.18 5.19 -0.80
C PHE A 60 -7.58 4.61 -0.95
N HIS A 61 -8.62 5.29 -0.45
CA HIS A 61 -10.01 4.86 -0.64
C HIS A 61 -10.41 4.81 -2.12
N ARG A 62 -10.03 5.83 -2.90
CA ARG A 62 -10.24 5.81 -4.36
C ARG A 62 -9.48 4.69 -5.08
N ALA A 63 -8.35 4.24 -4.53
CA ALA A 63 -7.65 3.08 -5.07
C ALA A 63 -8.40 1.78 -4.76
N LEU A 64 -9.03 1.67 -3.58
CA LEU A 64 -9.86 0.51 -3.22
C LEU A 64 -11.15 0.41 -4.05
N ASP A 65 -11.67 1.54 -4.56
CA ASP A 65 -12.79 1.55 -5.52
C ASP A 65 -12.40 0.99 -6.91
N GLY A 66 -11.10 0.86 -7.18
CA GLY A 66 -10.54 0.35 -8.42
C GLY A 66 -10.29 -1.17 -8.40
N ASN A 67 -9.82 -1.68 -9.54
CA ASN A 67 -9.39 -3.08 -9.64
C ASN A 67 -7.89 -3.21 -9.32
N LEU A 68 -7.57 -3.50 -8.06
CA LEU A 68 -6.21 -3.74 -7.61
C LEU A 68 -5.83 -5.22 -7.77
N SER A 69 -4.56 -5.49 -8.07
CA SER A 69 -4.02 -6.83 -7.85
C SER A 69 -4.04 -7.17 -6.35
N ASP A 70 -4.07 -8.45 -5.99
CA ASP A 70 -4.11 -8.87 -4.59
C ASP A 70 -2.99 -8.24 -3.74
N ASP A 71 -1.77 -8.18 -4.27
CA ASP A 71 -0.64 -7.53 -3.58
C ASP A 71 -0.88 -6.03 -3.33
N HIS A 72 -1.40 -5.31 -4.33
CA HIS A 72 -1.72 -3.89 -4.18
C HIS A 72 -2.92 -3.68 -3.27
N LEU A 73 -3.90 -4.58 -3.28
CA LEU A 73 -5.05 -4.54 -2.38
C LEU A 73 -4.59 -4.70 -0.93
N ILE A 74 -3.78 -5.72 -0.62
CA ILE A 74 -3.22 -5.96 0.72
C ILE A 74 -2.42 -4.75 1.19
N ALA A 75 -1.52 -4.23 0.35
CA ALA A 75 -0.74 -3.05 0.68
C ALA A 75 -1.61 -1.80 0.91
N THR A 76 -2.65 -1.62 0.08
CA THR A 76 -3.57 -0.47 0.19
C THR A 76 -4.41 -0.58 1.45
N LEU A 77 -4.98 -1.74 1.78
CA LEU A 77 -5.75 -1.96 3.00
C LEU A 77 -4.90 -1.72 4.26
N ASN A 78 -3.63 -2.17 4.26
CA ASN A 78 -2.71 -1.88 5.35
C ASN A 78 -2.47 -0.37 5.52
N ASN A 79 -2.33 0.37 4.41
CA ASN A 79 -2.17 1.82 4.46
C ASN A 79 -3.45 2.54 4.87
N VAL A 80 -4.64 2.11 4.41
CA VAL A 80 -5.92 2.66 4.88
C VAL A 80 -6.06 2.46 6.37
N CYS A 81 -5.82 1.25 6.88
CA CYS A 81 -5.91 1.02 8.32
C CYS A 81 -4.99 1.96 9.12
N ALA A 82 -3.74 2.10 8.70
CA ALA A 82 -2.77 2.96 9.37
C ALA A 82 -3.10 4.47 9.27
N VAL A 83 -3.47 4.94 8.07
CA VAL A 83 -3.77 6.36 7.83
C VAL A 83 -5.07 6.77 8.50
N ASP A 84 -6.10 5.95 8.38
CA ASP A 84 -7.41 6.24 8.97
C ASP A 84 -7.36 6.18 10.50
N TYR A 85 -6.54 5.28 11.06
CA TYR A 85 -6.19 5.31 12.48
C TYR A 85 -5.54 6.64 12.87
N ALA A 86 -4.55 7.10 12.11
CA ALA A 86 -3.80 8.32 12.41
C ALA A 86 -4.65 9.60 12.35
N ILE A 87 -5.71 9.62 11.53
CA ILE A 87 -6.66 10.75 11.46
C ILE A 87 -7.86 10.59 12.42
N GLY A 88 -7.95 9.46 13.14
CA GLY A 88 -9.03 9.18 14.09
C GLY A 88 -10.31 8.59 13.47
N SER A 89 -10.29 8.19 12.20
CA SER A 89 -11.39 7.48 11.53
C SER A 89 -11.40 5.99 11.91
N LEU A 90 -11.64 5.70 13.19
CA LEU A 90 -11.42 4.38 13.80
C LEU A 90 -12.28 3.27 13.18
N ASP A 91 -13.54 3.54 12.80
CA ASP A 91 -14.41 2.53 12.19
C ASP A 91 -13.91 2.08 10.81
N THR A 92 -13.49 3.04 9.99
CA THR A 92 -12.92 2.76 8.67
C THR A 92 -11.57 2.06 8.80
N ALA A 93 -10.74 2.50 9.74
CA ALA A 93 -9.46 1.86 10.03
C ALA A 93 -9.64 0.40 10.43
N LYS A 94 -10.55 0.14 11.39
CA LYS A 94 -10.89 -1.22 11.85
C LYS A 94 -11.31 -2.11 10.70
N LYS A 95 -12.23 -1.64 9.86
CA LYS A 95 -12.72 -2.38 8.70
C LYS A 95 -11.58 -2.72 7.74
N ALA A 96 -10.72 -1.76 7.40
CA ALA A 96 -9.60 -2.01 6.50
C ALA A 96 -8.61 -3.04 7.06
N CYS A 97 -8.37 -3.01 8.37
CA CYS A 97 -7.58 -4.03 9.06
C CYS A 97 -8.24 -5.41 9.05
N ASP A 98 -9.54 -5.49 9.27
CA ASP A 98 -10.31 -6.75 9.20
C ASP A 98 -10.27 -7.34 7.77
N ASP A 99 -10.49 -6.50 6.75
CA ASP A 99 -10.41 -6.89 5.34
C ASP A 99 -9.00 -7.36 4.95
N LEU A 100 -7.96 -6.66 5.43
CA LEU A 100 -6.56 -7.06 5.25
C LEU A 100 -6.31 -8.45 5.83
N LEU A 101 -6.69 -8.68 7.09
CA LEU A 101 -6.42 -9.93 7.80
C LEU A 101 -7.31 -11.10 7.31
N ALA A 102 -8.43 -10.81 6.66
CA ALA A 102 -9.21 -11.81 5.94
C ALA A 102 -8.48 -12.32 4.68
N LYS A 103 -7.69 -11.46 4.03
CA LYS A 103 -6.87 -11.79 2.84
C LYS A 103 -5.52 -12.38 3.20
N ASP A 104 -4.84 -11.83 4.20
CA ASP A 104 -3.51 -12.24 4.64
C ASP A 104 -3.48 -12.43 6.17
N ARG A 105 -3.73 -13.67 6.60
CA ARG A 105 -3.80 -14.06 8.02
C ARG A 105 -2.43 -14.11 8.72
N ILE A 106 -1.33 -13.98 7.99
CA ILE A 106 0.03 -13.95 8.56
C ILE A 106 0.64 -12.55 8.49
N ASN A 107 -0.18 -11.53 8.26
CA ASN A 107 0.25 -10.14 8.20
C ASN A 107 0.44 -9.53 9.59
N TRP A 108 1.67 -9.57 10.12
CA TRP A 108 1.97 -8.99 11.43
C TRP A 108 1.68 -7.48 11.50
N ARG A 109 1.78 -6.74 10.38
CA ARG A 109 1.47 -5.29 10.36
C ARG A 109 -0.02 -5.04 10.52
N GLY A 110 -0.85 -5.86 9.87
CA GLY A 110 -2.31 -5.80 10.04
C GLY A 110 -2.72 -6.01 11.49
N TYR A 111 -2.10 -6.98 12.18
CA TYR A 111 -2.33 -7.19 13.61
C TYR A 111 -1.87 -6.00 14.47
N VAL A 112 -0.68 -5.44 14.24
CA VAL A 112 -0.23 -4.23 14.96
C VAL A 112 -1.20 -3.06 14.74
N ASN A 113 -1.61 -2.82 13.49
CA ASN A 113 -2.50 -1.71 13.17
C ASN A 113 -3.89 -1.90 13.78
N ARG A 114 -4.45 -3.12 13.75
CA ARG A 114 -5.76 -3.39 14.36
C ARG A 114 -5.69 -3.30 15.89
N GLY A 115 -4.58 -3.75 16.49
CA GLY A 115 -4.30 -3.56 17.91
C GLY A 115 -4.28 -2.09 18.31
N ASN A 116 -3.66 -1.22 17.50
CA ASN A 116 -3.68 0.23 17.70
C ASN A 116 -5.12 0.80 17.65
N VAL A 117 -5.92 0.34 16.68
CA VAL A 117 -7.31 0.76 16.54
C VAL A 117 -8.15 0.34 17.74
N HIS A 118 -8.07 -0.93 18.16
CA HIS A 118 -8.76 -1.42 19.36
C HIS A 118 -8.33 -0.66 20.62
N ALA A 119 -7.03 -0.40 20.79
CA ALA A 119 -6.55 0.38 21.93
C ALA A 119 -7.12 1.81 21.94
N ALA A 120 -7.22 2.47 20.78
CA ALA A 120 -7.84 3.79 20.68
C ALA A 120 -9.36 3.77 20.90
N GLN A 121 -10.02 2.65 20.68
CA GLN A 121 -11.44 2.43 21.02
C GLN A 121 -11.64 2.07 22.50
N GLY A 122 -10.57 1.83 23.26
CA GLY A 122 -10.62 1.37 24.66
C GLY A 122 -10.80 -0.14 24.81
N ASP A 123 -10.79 -0.88 23.70
CA ASP A 123 -10.93 -2.34 23.65
C ASP A 123 -9.60 -3.04 23.95
N TYR A 124 -9.03 -2.81 25.13
CA TYR A 124 -7.68 -3.26 25.45
C TYR A 124 -7.49 -4.78 25.39
N ASP A 125 -8.51 -5.57 25.71
CA ASP A 125 -8.43 -7.03 25.62
C ASP A 125 -8.25 -7.49 24.16
N LEU A 126 -9.00 -6.88 23.23
CA LEU A 126 -8.86 -7.15 21.80
C LEU A 126 -7.52 -6.64 21.27
N ALA A 127 -7.09 -5.45 21.70
CA ALA A 127 -5.78 -4.91 21.34
C ALA A 127 -4.64 -5.85 21.76
N LYS A 128 -4.70 -6.39 22.98
CA LYS A 128 -3.72 -7.34 23.49
C LYS A 128 -3.65 -8.60 22.62
N LEU A 129 -4.79 -9.18 22.25
CA LEU A 129 -4.83 -10.37 21.40
C LEU A 129 -4.16 -10.13 20.04
N ASP A 130 -4.39 -8.96 19.45
CA ASP A 130 -3.77 -8.58 18.19
C ASP A 130 -2.26 -8.38 18.31
N TYR A 131 -1.79 -7.70 19.35
CA TYR A 131 -0.35 -7.55 19.59
C TYR A 131 0.35 -8.87 19.89
N ASP A 132 -0.26 -9.75 20.70
CA ASP A 132 0.25 -11.09 20.98
C ASP A 132 0.36 -11.89 19.67
N LYS A 133 -0.63 -11.75 18.78
CA LYS A 133 -0.58 -12.40 17.47
C LYS A 133 0.53 -11.83 16.59
N ALA A 134 0.71 -10.51 16.53
CA ALA A 134 1.82 -9.89 15.82
C ALA A 134 3.19 -10.36 16.35
N TYR A 135 3.33 -10.45 17.68
CA TYR A 135 4.54 -10.95 18.34
C TYR A 135 4.81 -12.41 17.99
N SER A 136 3.80 -13.26 18.00
CA SER A 136 3.96 -14.68 17.61
C SER A 136 4.46 -14.86 16.17
N LEU A 137 4.13 -13.93 15.28
CA LEU A 137 4.56 -13.94 13.88
C LEU A 137 5.96 -13.36 13.69
N LYS A 138 6.32 -12.34 14.49
CA LYS A 138 7.57 -11.58 14.37
C LYS A 138 8.11 -11.11 15.74
N PRO A 139 8.64 -12.02 16.57
CA PRO A 139 9.05 -11.70 17.95
C PRO A 139 10.24 -10.73 18.02
N ASP A 140 11.14 -10.76 17.03
CA ASP A 140 12.33 -9.90 16.99
C ASP A 140 12.10 -8.59 16.22
N ASN A 141 10.87 -8.30 15.81
CA ASN A 141 10.58 -7.11 15.03
C ASN A 141 10.45 -5.89 15.95
N VAL A 142 11.31 -4.91 15.71
CA VAL A 142 11.37 -3.66 16.48
C VAL A 142 10.05 -2.89 16.51
N ILE A 143 9.25 -2.92 15.44
CA ILE A 143 7.96 -2.22 15.38
C ILE A 143 6.92 -2.95 16.23
N VAL A 144 6.89 -4.29 16.17
CA VAL A 144 5.99 -5.09 17.01
C VAL A 144 6.30 -4.86 18.49
N ASN A 145 7.57 -4.94 18.86
CA ASN A 145 8.01 -4.74 20.24
C ASN A 145 7.71 -3.32 20.73
N ALA A 146 7.95 -2.31 19.89
CA ALA A 146 7.60 -0.93 20.21
C ALA A 146 6.09 -0.74 20.42
N ALA A 147 5.24 -1.35 19.57
CA ALA A 147 3.79 -1.27 19.70
C ALA A 147 3.30 -1.88 21.02
N ILE A 148 3.85 -3.05 21.42
CA ILE A 148 3.52 -3.70 22.70
C ILE A 148 3.95 -2.85 23.90
N THR A 149 5.17 -2.30 23.86
CA THR A 149 5.65 -1.41 24.92
C THR A 149 4.76 -0.17 25.05
N GLN A 150 4.39 0.46 23.94
CA GLN A 150 3.51 1.62 23.93
C GLN A 150 2.11 1.27 24.48
N PHE A 151 1.53 0.16 24.03
CA PHE A 151 0.23 -0.32 24.51
C PHE A 151 0.22 -0.57 26.02
N THR A 152 1.25 -1.23 26.54
CA THR A 152 1.37 -1.53 27.98
C THR A 152 1.40 -0.24 28.80
N ALA A 153 2.19 0.75 28.37
CA ALA A 153 2.25 2.06 29.03
C ALA A 153 0.89 2.80 29.01
N MET A 154 0.15 2.72 27.90
CA MET A 154 -1.19 3.32 27.80
C MET A 154 -2.17 2.66 28.78
N GLN A 155 -2.17 1.34 28.88
CA GLN A 155 -3.06 0.59 29.76
C GLN A 155 -2.79 0.88 31.25
N GLU A 156 -1.51 0.97 31.64
CA GLU A 156 -1.12 1.34 33.00
C GLU A 156 -1.52 2.77 33.35
N GLY A 157 -1.34 3.71 32.42
CA GLY A 157 -1.76 5.11 32.57
C GLY A 157 -3.27 5.25 32.79
N ASP A 158 -4.09 4.60 31.98
CA ASP A 158 -5.55 4.62 32.13
C ASP A 158 -5.99 3.99 33.47
N LYS A 159 -5.40 2.84 33.83
CA LYS A 159 -5.67 2.21 35.15
C LYS A 159 -5.34 3.15 36.31
N HIS A 160 -4.23 3.88 36.22
CA HIS A 160 -3.86 4.86 37.23
C HIS A 160 -4.90 5.99 37.34
N LEU A 161 -5.32 6.56 36.20
CA LEU A 161 -6.34 7.62 36.15
C LEU A 161 -7.68 7.17 36.73
N ARG A 162 -8.13 5.95 36.41
CA ARG A 162 -9.37 5.38 36.97
C ARG A 162 -9.31 5.21 38.48
N THR A 163 -8.14 4.82 39.00
CA THR A 163 -7.94 4.66 40.44
C THR A 163 -8.00 6.01 41.17
N LEU A 164 -7.43 7.06 40.58
CA LEU A 164 -7.53 8.42 41.11
C LEU A 164 -8.98 8.93 41.12
N ALA A 165 -9.72 8.69 40.03
CA ALA A 165 -11.12 9.09 39.91
C ALA A 165 -12.04 8.34 40.90
N ALA A 166 -11.73 7.10 41.27
CA ALA A 166 -12.52 6.32 42.22
C ALA A 166 -12.28 6.70 43.70
N ASN A 167 -11.22 7.45 43.98
CA ASN A 167 -10.82 7.87 45.34
C ASN A 167 -11.18 9.34 45.65
N GLN A 168 -11.92 10.00 44.76
CA GLN A 168 -12.49 11.35 44.94
C GLN A 168 -13.99 11.23 45.20
#